data_AF-A0A5N5TH58-F1
#
_entry.id   AF-A0A5N5TH58-F1
#
_cell.length_a   1.000
_cell.length_b   1.000
_cell.length_c   1.000
_cell.angle_alpha   90.00
_cell.angle_beta   90.00
_cell.angle_gamma   90.00
#
_symmetry.space_group_name_H-M   'P 1'
#
loop_
_entity.id
_entity.type
_entity.pdbx_description
1 polymer ?
#
loop_
_entity_poly.entity_id
_entity_poly.type
_entity_poly.pdbx_seq_one_letter_code
_entity_poly.pdbx_strand_id
1 'polypeptide(L)'
;MGVKNDDLSVNYKRMAELKCPKALQLFFSAIQSPYSKKDIDTGFFLHTREEPNVYKDYRVSAYNLTSLINSPFDENKETKFVVHGFYSNVYRQWLKDMAAALLQYGDYNVLRVDWGKGSLTLPDQALANTKVVGEEIAYFVNTLKGELNVNVSKCHCIGHSMGGYVCGFAGQGIDKLGRITALDPAPKEFFEVENNEKLDPSDAEFVDAIHTGFSLLNILPSIAVPQPVGHLDFYVNEGHYQTGCYLSLTSLLNPTNNLEEDLIDLVSNEVTCGHLRPITYYIESILNPSCQASVPPVGLTVQIVGLLGPRAIEYTDKSRENVVLFIKTAAKSPFCVQHYVVSISTGIIVQDESPSGGSYNF
;
A
#
# COMPACT_ATOMS: atom_id res chain seq x y z
N MET A 1 18.51 16.85 25.44
CA MET A 1 17.45 16.03 26.07
C MET A 1 17.13 14.91 25.11
N GLY A 2 17.48 13.66 25.46
CA GLY A 2 17.21 12.50 24.61
C GLY A 2 15.73 12.13 24.67
N VAL A 3 15.11 11.95 23.51
CA VAL A 3 13.83 11.26 23.39
C VAL A 3 14.09 9.82 23.83
N LYS A 4 13.40 9.38 24.89
CA LYS A 4 13.56 8.03 25.43
C LYS A 4 13.03 7.01 24.42
N ASN A 5 13.82 5.96 24.19
CA ASN A 5 13.57 4.84 23.27
C ASN A 5 12.35 3.96 23.62
N ASP A 6 11.62 4.26 24.70
CA ASP A 6 10.43 3.50 25.10
C ASP A 6 9.21 3.81 24.19
N ASP A 7 9.24 4.93 23.45
CA ASP A 7 8.06 5.45 22.74
C ASP A 7 7.66 4.63 21.49
N LEU A 8 8.63 4.15 20.70
CA LEU A 8 8.35 3.44 19.45
C LEU A 8 7.82 2.00 19.66
N SER A 9 8.36 1.26 20.63
CA SER A 9 7.84 -0.07 20.98
C SER A 9 6.50 -0.02 21.72
N VAL A 10 6.26 1.06 22.47
CA VAL A 10 4.98 1.34 23.11
C VAL A 10 3.93 1.68 22.06
N ASN A 11 4.28 2.44 21.02
CA ASN A 11 3.38 2.71 19.90
C ASN A 11 2.99 1.45 19.12
N TYR A 12 3.89 0.49 18.87
CA TYR A 12 3.52 -0.78 18.21
C TYR A 12 2.52 -1.61 19.01
N LYS A 13 2.75 -1.82 20.32
CA LYS A 13 1.78 -2.54 21.17
C LYS A 13 0.42 -1.85 21.20
N ARG A 14 0.41 -0.51 21.18
CA ARG A 14 -0.80 0.31 21.14
C ARG A 14 -1.53 0.23 19.79
N MET A 15 -0.79 0.10 18.68
CA MET A 15 -1.33 -0.10 17.32
C MET A 15 -1.95 -1.48 17.13
N ALA A 16 -1.35 -2.54 17.68
CA ALA A 16 -1.93 -3.89 17.66
C ALA A 16 -3.22 -3.99 18.51
N GLU A 17 -3.41 -3.09 19.48
CA GLU A 17 -4.58 -3.04 20.37
C GLU A 17 -5.66 -2.04 19.92
N LEU A 18 -5.39 -1.24 18.87
CA LEU A 18 -6.32 -0.23 18.35
C LEU A 18 -7.51 -0.93 17.67
N LYS A 19 -8.61 -1.07 18.40
CA LYS A 19 -9.91 -1.44 17.82
C LYS A 19 -10.52 -0.24 17.10
N CYS A 20 -11.08 -0.47 15.91
CA CYS A 20 -11.79 0.56 15.17
C CYS A 20 -12.91 1.22 16.03
N PRO A 21 -13.09 2.56 15.97
CA PRO A 21 -14.15 3.24 16.70
C PRO A 21 -15.56 2.68 16.39
N LYS A 22 -16.39 2.50 17.43
CA LYS A 22 -17.79 2.02 17.33
C LYS A 22 -18.66 2.80 16.34
N ALA A 23 -18.37 4.07 16.09
CA ALA A 23 -19.09 4.89 15.13
C ALA A 23 -19.01 4.32 13.69
N LEU A 24 -17.97 3.55 13.40
CA LEU A 24 -17.78 2.95 12.08
C LEU A 24 -18.43 1.57 11.92
N GLN A 25 -18.70 0.85 13.01
CA GLN A 25 -19.59 -0.34 12.97
C GLN A 25 -21.01 0.00 12.47
N LEU A 26 -21.40 1.28 12.46
CA LEU A 26 -22.70 1.72 11.93
C LEU A 26 -22.72 1.82 10.39
N PHE A 27 -21.57 2.05 9.74
CA PHE A 27 -21.45 2.07 8.28
C PHE A 27 -21.24 0.68 7.68
N PHE A 28 -20.80 -0.27 8.52
CA PHE A 28 -20.43 -1.63 8.15
C PHE A 28 -21.28 -2.61 8.96
N SER A 29 -22.48 -2.86 8.47
CA SER A 29 -23.64 -3.25 9.29
C SER A 29 -24.10 -4.69 9.10
N ALA A 30 -23.54 -5.45 8.13
CA ALA A 30 -23.89 -6.87 7.98
C ALA A 30 -22.86 -7.69 7.19
N ILE A 31 -22.69 -8.96 7.58
CA ILE A 31 -22.06 -9.99 6.74
C ILE A 31 -22.89 -10.10 5.45
N GLN A 32 -22.28 -9.79 4.31
CA GLN A 32 -22.91 -9.92 3.00
C GLN A 32 -22.46 -11.21 2.32
N SER A 33 -23.38 -11.87 1.64
CA SER A 33 -22.98 -12.89 0.65
C SER A 33 -22.40 -12.18 -0.58
N PRO A 34 -21.29 -12.66 -1.15
CA PRO A 34 -20.74 -12.04 -2.35
C PRO A 34 -21.71 -12.17 -3.52
N TYR A 35 -21.67 -11.20 -4.42
CA TYR A 35 -22.32 -11.27 -5.72
C TYR A 35 -21.75 -12.42 -6.55
N SER A 36 -22.52 -12.88 -7.55
CA SER A 36 -22.06 -13.93 -8.46
C SER A 36 -20.91 -13.44 -9.33
N LYS A 37 -20.08 -14.37 -9.83
CA LYS A 37 -19.01 -14.07 -10.82
C LYS A 37 -19.51 -13.26 -12.02
N LYS A 38 -20.73 -13.57 -12.48
CA LYS A 38 -21.39 -12.89 -13.60
C LYS A 38 -21.74 -11.43 -13.28
N ASP A 39 -22.16 -11.16 -12.05
CA ASP A 39 -22.59 -9.83 -11.63
C ASP A 39 -21.39 -8.92 -11.31
N ILE A 40 -20.31 -9.49 -10.76
CA ILE A 40 -19.03 -8.80 -10.54
C ILE A 40 -18.33 -8.53 -11.88
N ASP A 41 -18.44 -9.44 -12.86
CA ASP A 41 -17.85 -9.35 -14.21
C ASP A 41 -16.36 -9.01 -14.18
N THR A 42 -15.59 -9.80 -13.42
CA THR A 42 -14.13 -9.60 -13.30
C THR A 42 -13.47 -9.63 -14.68
N GLY A 43 -12.75 -8.57 -15.02
CA GLY A 43 -12.06 -8.41 -16.30
C GLY A 43 -10.54 -8.36 -16.13
N PHE A 44 -9.82 -9.00 -17.05
CA PHE A 44 -8.36 -8.98 -17.07
C PHE A 44 -7.88 -8.28 -18.34
N PHE A 45 -7.19 -7.16 -18.17
CA PHE A 45 -6.72 -6.33 -19.28
C PHE A 45 -5.19 -6.42 -19.37
N LEU A 46 -4.69 -7.10 -20.40
CA LEU A 46 -3.26 -7.37 -20.60
C LEU A 46 -2.55 -6.19 -21.28
N HIS A 47 -1.38 -5.85 -20.73
CA HIS A 47 -0.42 -4.85 -21.22
C HIS A 47 0.97 -5.48 -21.22
N THR A 48 1.72 -5.32 -22.32
CA THR A 48 3.09 -5.82 -22.48
C THR A 48 3.97 -4.78 -23.16
N ARG A 49 5.30 -4.97 -23.16
CA ARG A 49 6.22 -4.02 -23.78
C ARG A 49 6.13 -3.98 -25.31
N GLU A 50 5.74 -5.09 -25.94
CA GLU A 50 5.59 -5.21 -27.40
C GLU A 50 4.43 -4.37 -27.94
N GLU A 51 3.42 -4.13 -27.11
CA GLU A 51 2.36 -3.16 -27.37
C GLU A 51 2.32 -2.16 -26.20
N PRO A 52 3.25 -1.19 -26.17
CA PRO A 52 3.41 -0.27 -25.04
C PRO A 52 2.26 0.75 -24.96
N ASN A 53 1.36 0.75 -25.93
CA ASN A 53 0.18 1.60 -25.91
C ASN A 53 -0.81 1.08 -24.85
N VAL A 54 -0.67 1.61 -23.63
CA VAL A 54 -1.58 1.32 -22.49
C VAL A 54 -3.04 1.71 -22.71
N TYR A 55 -3.38 2.34 -23.85
CA TYR A 55 -4.76 2.62 -24.25
C TYR A 55 -5.34 1.52 -25.17
N LYS A 56 -4.54 0.54 -25.60
CA LYS A 56 -5.00 -0.64 -26.33
C LYS A 56 -5.21 -1.78 -25.35
N ASP A 57 -6.47 -2.10 -25.11
CA ASP A 57 -6.88 -3.02 -24.05
C ASP A 57 -7.12 -4.43 -24.61
N TYR A 58 -6.21 -5.36 -24.32
CA TYR A 58 -6.42 -6.79 -24.56
C TYR A 58 -7.19 -7.40 -23.40
N ARG A 59 -8.52 -7.48 -23.50
CA ARG A 59 -9.32 -8.22 -22.51
C ARG A 59 -9.12 -9.73 -22.73
N VAL A 60 -8.43 -10.37 -21.80
CA VAL A 60 -8.10 -11.80 -21.83
C VAL A 60 -8.91 -12.57 -20.79
N SER A 61 -9.05 -13.89 -20.97
CA SER A 61 -9.85 -14.75 -20.10
C SER A 61 -9.23 -16.13 -19.97
N ALA A 62 -9.14 -16.64 -18.74
CA ALA A 62 -8.79 -18.02 -18.47
C ALA A 62 -9.89 -19.02 -18.89
N TYR A 63 -11.15 -18.57 -18.99
CA TYR A 63 -12.25 -19.40 -19.53
C TYR A 63 -12.22 -19.51 -21.06
N ASN A 64 -11.42 -18.68 -21.73
CA ASN A 64 -11.23 -18.71 -23.18
C ASN A 64 -9.75 -18.47 -23.53
N LEU A 65 -8.96 -19.54 -23.51
CA LEU A 65 -7.53 -19.51 -23.82
C LEU A 65 -7.21 -18.89 -25.18
N THR A 66 -8.12 -18.93 -26.16
CA THR A 66 -7.93 -18.27 -27.46
C THR A 66 -7.65 -16.77 -27.31
N SER A 67 -8.25 -16.11 -26.32
CA SER A 67 -8.00 -14.69 -26.04
C SER A 67 -6.58 -14.45 -25.54
N LEU A 68 -6.00 -15.38 -24.78
CA LEU A 68 -4.61 -15.34 -24.32
C LEU A 68 -3.65 -15.65 -25.47
N ILE A 69 -3.90 -16.72 -26.23
CA ILE A 69 -3.06 -17.17 -27.36
C ILE A 69 -2.96 -16.11 -28.46
N ASN A 70 -4.05 -15.37 -28.71
CA ASN A 70 -4.08 -14.29 -29.71
C ASN A 70 -3.64 -12.91 -29.16
N SER A 71 -3.19 -12.86 -27.91
CA SER A 71 -2.66 -11.67 -27.27
C SER A 71 -1.13 -11.71 -27.22
N PRO A 72 -0.43 -10.61 -26.90
CA PRO A 72 1.02 -10.59 -26.75
C PRO A 72 1.50 -11.20 -25.42
N PHE A 73 0.73 -12.09 -24.80
CA PHE A 73 1.10 -12.77 -23.56
C PHE A 73 2.28 -13.72 -23.82
N ASP A 74 3.26 -13.73 -22.92
CA ASP A 74 4.41 -14.65 -22.99
C ASP A 74 4.56 -15.39 -21.66
N GLU A 75 4.39 -16.72 -21.69
CA GLU A 75 4.46 -17.60 -20.51
C GLU A 75 5.81 -17.60 -19.79
N ASN A 76 6.88 -17.14 -20.45
CA ASN A 76 8.23 -17.10 -19.87
C ASN A 76 8.48 -15.83 -19.03
N LYS A 77 7.66 -14.79 -19.23
CA LYS A 77 7.75 -13.50 -18.52
C LYS A 77 7.04 -13.54 -17.17
N GLU A 78 7.50 -12.70 -16.24
CA GLU A 78 6.79 -12.54 -14.97
C GLU A 78 5.42 -11.90 -15.20
N THR A 79 4.41 -12.35 -14.44
CA THR A 79 3.04 -11.85 -14.57
C THR A 79 2.66 -11.01 -13.35
N LYS A 80 2.28 -9.75 -13.59
CA LYS A 80 1.90 -8.77 -12.57
C LYS A 80 0.40 -8.51 -12.65
N PHE A 81 -0.34 -8.77 -11.59
CA PHE A 81 -1.74 -8.37 -11.47
C PHE A 81 -1.80 -7.03 -10.72
N VAL A 82 -2.49 -6.03 -11.28
CA VAL A 82 -2.70 -4.72 -10.65
C VAL A 82 -4.18 -4.55 -10.36
N VAL A 83 -4.53 -4.54 -9.08
CA VAL A 83 -5.91 -4.66 -8.59
C VAL A 83 -6.34 -3.39 -7.87
N HIS A 84 -7.46 -2.79 -8.31
CA HIS A 84 -8.04 -1.61 -7.66
C HIS A 84 -8.85 -1.95 -6.40
N GLY A 85 -9.21 -0.93 -5.62
CA GLY A 85 -10.02 -1.05 -4.41
C GLY A 85 -11.50 -0.68 -4.59
N PHE A 86 -12.10 -0.29 -3.47
CA PHE A 86 -13.49 0.18 -3.36
C PHE A 86 -13.79 1.35 -4.30
N TYR A 87 -15.01 1.38 -4.85
CA TYR A 87 -15.53 2.49 -5.65
C TYR A 87 -14.60 2.91 -6.83
N SER A 88 -14.03 1.93 -7.51
CA SER A 88 -13.02 2.12 -8.56
C SER A 88 -13.30 1.21 -9.77
N ASN A 89 -12.46 1.30 -10.80
CA ASN A 89 -12.51 0.47 -12.01
C ASN A 89 -11.19 0.55 -12.77
N VAL A 90 -11.03 -0.27 -13.80
CA VAL A 90 -9.81 -0.36 -14.62
C VAL A 90 -9.48 0.91 -15.42
N TYR A 91 -10.42 1.84 -15.60
CA TYR A 91 -10.20 3.05 -16.39
C TYR A 91 -9.51 4.16 -15.59
N ARG A 92 -9.30 4.00 -14.29
CA ARG A 92 -8.55 4.98 -13.48
C ARG A 92 -7.11 5.10 -14.00
N GLN A 93 -6.64 6.35 -14.08
CA GLN A 93 -5.34 6.68 -14.64
C GLN A 93 -4.19 5.98 -13.92
N TRP A 94 -4.27 5.85 -12.59
CA TRP A 94 -3.20 5.24 -11.81
C TRP A 94 -2.92 3.77 -12.18
N LEU A 95 -3.91 3.00 -12.63
CA LEU A 95 -3.66 1.62 -13.09
C LEU A 95 -2.85 1.61 -14.40
N LYS A 96 -3.10 2.59 -15.27
CA LYS A 96 -2.33 2.77 -16.51
C LYS A 96 -0.91 3.23 -16.19
N ASP A 97 -0.77 4.20 -15.28
CA ASP A 97 0.54 4.71 -14.84
C ASP A 97 1.37 3.61 -14.17
N MET A 98 0.74 2.80 -13.32
CA MET A 98 1.38 1.63 -12.69
C MET A 98 1.82 0.60 -13.74
N ALA A 99 0.95 0.27 -14.70
CA ALA A 99 1.31 -0.66 -15.77
C ALA A 99 2.47 -0.14 -16.63
N ALA A 100 2.44 1.15 -17.01
CA ALA A 100 3.52 1.79 -17.74
C ALA A 100 4.84 1.77 -16.95
N ALA A 101 4.81 2.12 -15.66
CA ALA A 101 5.98 2.08 -14.80
C ALA A 101 6.55 0.65 -14.69
N LEU A 102 5.71 -0.35 -14.45
CA LEU A 102 6.13 -1.75 -14.39
C LEU A 102 6.79 -2.21 -15.70
N LEU A 103 6.21 -1.87 -16.85
CA LEU A 103 6.75 -2.22 -18.17
C LEU A 103 8.05 -1.47 -18.51
N GLN A 104 8.26 -0.28 -17.93
CA GLN A 104 9.53 0.43 -17.96
C GLN A 104 10.59 -0.27 -17.07
N TYR A 105 10.16 -0.80 -15.92
CA TYR A 105 11.04 -1.49 -14.97
C TYR A 105 11.52 -2.86 -15.47
N GLY A 106 10.66 -3.62 -16.12
CA GLY A 106 10.98 -4.96 -16.63
C GLY A 106 10.05 -5.41 -17.73
N ASP A 107 10.42 -6.50 -18.41
CA ASP A 107 9.58 -7.09 -19.45
C ASP A 107 8.62 -8.09 -18.81
N TYR A 108 7.37 -7.66 -18.64
CA TYR A 108 6.35 -8.37 -17.87
C TYR A 108 5.06 -8.52 -18.67
N ASN A 109 4.25 -9.50 -18.28
CA ASN A 109 2.82 -9.49 -18.55
C ASN A 109 2.14 -8.68 -17.43
N VAL A 110 1.55 -7.51 -17.74
CA VAL A 110 0.83 -6.72 -16.73
C VAL A 110 -0.67 -6.82 -16.97
N LEU A 111 -1.39 -7.43 -16.03
CA LEU A 111 -2.83 -7.60 -16.05
C LEU A 111 -3.49 -6.60 -15.10
N ARG A 112 -4.12 -5.58 -15.66
CA ARG A 112 -4.98 -4.67 -14.89
C ARG A 112 -6.31 -5.38 -14.64
N VAL A 113 -6.68 -5.55 -13.36
CA VAL A 113 -7.87 -6.31 -12.96
C VAL A 113 -9.02 -5.34 -12.71
N ASP A 114 -10.08 -5.48 -13.51
CA ASP A 114 -11.33 -4.75 -13.35
C ASP A 114 -12.32 -5.59 -12.55
N TRP A 115 -12.83 -5.04 -11.46
CA TRP A 115 -14.00 -5.58 -10.76
C TRP A 115 -14.98 -4.45 -10.42
N GLY A 116 -15.02 -3.44 -11.30
CA GLY A 116 -15.77 -2.20 -11.08
C GLY A 116 -17.23 -2.43 -10.69
N LYS A 117 -17.94 -3.37 -11.33
CA LYS A 117 -19.34 -3.70 -10.99
C LYS A 117 -19.50 -4.26 -9.57
N GLY A 118 -18.52 -5.03 -9.11
CA GLY A 118 -18.49 -5.55 -7.74
C GLY A 118 -17.99 -4.55 -6.70
N SER A 119 -17.23 -3.52 -7.11
CA SER A 119 -16.64 -2.52 -6.20
C SER A 119 -17.49 -1.25 -6.01
N LEU A 120 -18.35 -0.92 -6.99
CA LEU A 120 -19.24 0.24 -6.99
C LEU A 120 -20.58 -0.09 -6.30
N THR A 121 -20.50 -0.49 -5.04
CA THR A 121 -21.65 -0.89 -4.21
C THR A 121 -21.44 -0.41 -2.76
N LEU A 122 -22.25 -0.89 -1.81
CA LEU A 122 -22.04 -0.63 -0.39
C LEU A 122 -20.69 -1.23 0.07
N PRO A 123 -19.97 -0.58 1.01
CA PRO A 123 -18.66 -1.05 1.47
C PRO A 123 -18.65 -2.52 1.91
N ASP A 124 -19.68 -2.97 2.63
CA ASP A 124 -19.80 -4.36 3.09
C ASP A 124 -19.88 -5.36 1.96
N GLN A 125 -20.68 -5.02 0.96
CA GLN A 125 -20.88 -5.86 -0.20
C GLN A 125 -19.64 -5.86 -1.07
N ALA A 126 -18.98 -4.71 -1.24
CA ALA A 126 -17.74 -4.62 -1.99
C ALA A 126 -16.64 -5.45 -1.33
N LEU A 127 -16.54 -5.44 0.00
CA LEU A 127 -15.60 -6.30 0.71
C LEU A 127 -15.96 -7.78 0.50
N ALA A 128 -17.22 -8.18 0.66
CA ALA A 128 -17.62 -9.57 0.41
C ALA A 128 -17.25 -10.02 -1.01
N ASN A 129 -17.43 -9.14 -2.01
CA ASN A 129 -17.08 -9.40 -3.40
C ASN A 129 -15.58 -9.64 -3.62
N THR A 130 -14.68 -9.14 -2.75
CA THR A 130 -13.23 -9.33 -2.90
C THR A 130 -12.83 -10.81 -2.93
N LYS A 131 -13.56 -11.67 -2.19
CA LYS A 131 -13.33 -13.12 -2.18
C LYS A 131 -13.54 -13.73 -3.58
N VAL A 132 -14.65 -13.40 -4.22
CA VAL A 132 -14.96 -13.90 -5.57
C VAL A 132 -13.96 -13.37 -6.60
N VAL A 133 -13.51 -12.12 -6.48
CA VAL A 133 -12.48 -11.57 -7.37
C VAL A 133 -11.14 -12.29 -7.16
N GLY A 134 -10.76 -12.56 -5.90
CA GLY A 134 -9.55 -13.32 -5.58
C GLY A 134 -9.60 -14.73 -6.14
N GLU A 135 -10.73 -15.43 -6.01
CA GLU A 135 -10.97 -16.75 -6.62
C GLU A 135 -10.86 -16.71 -8.16
N GLU A 136 -11.28 -15.62 -8.81
CA GLU A 136 -11.11 -15.44 -10.26
C GLU A 136 -9.63 -15.27 -10.65
N ILE A 137 -8.84 -14.52 -9.87
CA ILE A 137 -7.38 -14.42 -10.08
C ILE A 137 -6.72 -15.78 -9.85
N ALA A 138 -7.09 -16.50 -8.80
CA ALA A 138 -6.56 -17.84 -8.51
C ALA A 138 -6.87 -18.83 -9.64
N TYR A 139 -8.11 -18.82 -10.13
CA TYR A 139 -8.51 -19.60 -11.31
C TYR A 139 -7.68 -19.24 -12.55
N PHE A 140 -7.43 -17.95 -12.76
CA PHE A 140 -6.61 -17.47 -13.87
C PHE A 140 -5.18 -18.02 -13.77
N VAL A 141 -4.51 -17.83 -12.63
CA VAL A 141 -3.12 -18.29 -12.41
C VAL A 141 -3.01 -19.81 -12.49
N ASN A 142 -3.94 -20.56 -11.91
CA ASN A 142 -3.94 -22.02 -11.97
C ASN A 142 -4.15 -22.53 -13.40
N THR A 143 -4.98 -21.85 -14.20
CA THR A 143 -5.12 -22.14 -15.63
C THR A 143 -3.83 -21.86 -16.40
N LEU A 144 -3.16 -20.73 -16.14
CA LEU A 144 -1.85 -20.43 -16.75
C LEU A 144 -0.79 -21.49 -16.40
N LYS A 145 -0.78 -21.97 -15.14
CA LYS A 145 0.11 -23.05 -14.69
C LYS A 145 -0.17 -24.36 -15.43
N GLY A 146 -1.44 -24.76 -15.53
CA GLY A 146 -1.84 -26.05 -16.10
C GLY A 146 -1.74 -26.11 -17.62
N GLU A 147 -2.10 -25.02 -18.31
CA GLU A 147 -2.27 -25.00 -19.77
C GLU A 147 -1.07 -24.37 -20.49
N LEU A 148 -0.39 -23.40 -19.87
CA LEU A 148 0.72 -22.65 -20.47
C LEU A 148 2.05 -22.85 -19.73
N ASN A 149 2.11 -23.72 -18.72
CA ASN A 149 3.30 -23.97 -17.90
C ASN A 149 3.91 -22.72 -17.25
N VAL A 150 3.09 -21.71 -16.95
CA VAL A 150 3.56 -20.50 -16.25
C VAL A 150 4.07 -20.86 -14.86
N ASN A 151 5.24 -20.36 -14.51
CA ASN A 151 5.77 -20.50 -13.16
C ASN A 151 5.05 -19.55 -12.20
N VAL A 152 4.23 -20.10 -11.30
CA VAL A 152 3.46 -19.37 -10.29
C VAL A 152 4.34 -18.55 -9.34
N SER A 153 5.59 -18.96 -9.08
CA SER A 153 6.53 -18.19 -8.26
C SER A 153 6.98 -16.87 -8.93
N LYS A 154 6.69 -16.71 -10.24
CA LYS A 154 6.90 -15.47 -11.00
C LYS A 154 5.64 -14.60 -11.11
N CYS A 155 4.54 -15.00 -10.48
CA CYS A 155 3.31 -14.20 -10.41
C CYS A 155 3.37 -13.25 -9.20
N HIS A 156 2.95 -12.01 -9.40
CA HIS A 156 2.91 -10.98 -8.36
C HIS A 156 1.56 -10.24 -8.40
N CYS A 157 0.81 -10.26 -7.30
CA CYS A 157 -0.43 -9.50 -7.15
C CYS A 157 -0.19 -8.20 -6.37
N ILE A 158 -0.50 -7.06 -6.98
CA ILE A 158 -0.35 -5.72 -6.40
C ILE A 158 -1.76 -5.16 -6.20
N GLY A 159 -2.19 -5.03 -4.96
CA GLY A 159 -3.56 -4.66 -4.61
C GLY A 159 -3.65 -3.38 -3.80
N HIS A 160 -4.43 -2.40 -4.24
CA HIS A 160 -4.71 -1.17 -3.49
C HIS A 160 -6.01 -1.27 -2.69
N SER A 161 -6.00 -0.80 -1.44
CA SER A 161 -7.19 -0.76 -0.58
C SER A 161 -7.82 -2.15 -0.44
N MET A 162 -9.11 -2.32 -0.75
CA MET A 162 -9.78 -3.63 -0.82
C MET A 162 -9.13 -4.61 -1.82
N GLY A 163 -8.40 -4.10 -2.82
CA GLY A 163 -7.61 -4.90 -3.75
C GLY A 163 -6.48 -5.68 -3.07
N GLY A 164 -6.00 -5.24 -1.90
CA GLY A 164 -5.06 -6.01 -1.08
C GLY A 164 -5.68 -7.34 -0.63
N TYR A 165 -6.94 -7.33 -0.18
CA TYR A 165 -7.66 -8.56 0.16
C TYR A 165 -7.96 -9.43 -1.04
N VAL A 166 -8.29 -8.83 -2.19
CA VAL A 166 -8.42 -9.57 -3.45
C VAL A 166 -7.14 -10.37 -3.72
N CYS A 167 -5.96 -9.76 -3.53
CA CYS A 167 -4.68 -10.46 -3.67
C CYS A 167 -4.46 -11.55 -2.61
N GLY A 168 -4.85 -11.32 -1.35
CA GLY A 168 -4.80 -12.34 -0.29
C GLY A 168 -5.67 -13.56 -0.63
N PHE A 169 -6.95 -13.34 -0.96
CA PHE A 169 -7.86 -14.41 -1.41
C PHE A 169 -7.36 -15.13 -2.66
N ALA A 170 -6.69 -14.43 -3.59
CA ALA A 170 -6.04 -15.07 -4.72
C ALA A 170 -4.90 -16.00 -4.26
N GLY A 171 -4.06 -15.53 -3.34
CA GLY A 171 -2.98 -16.31 -2.71
C GLY A 171 -3.46 -17.61 -2.07
N GLN A 172 -4.57 -17.56 -1.32
CA GLN A 172 -5.18 -18.73 -0.67
C GLN A 172 -5.64 -19.81 -1.66
N GLY A 173 -6.03 -19.40 -2.87
CA GLY A 173 -6.43 -20.30 -3.95
C GLY A 173 -5.28 -20.81 -4.83
N ILE A 174 -4.04 -20.40 -4.56
CA ILE A 174 -2.86 -20.70 -5.36
C ILE A 174 -1.83 -21.39 -4.48
N ASP A 175 -1.37 -22.57 -4.89
CA ASP A 175 -0.24 -23.24 -4.23
C ASP A 175 1.04 -22.41 -4.45
N LYS A 176 1.40 -21.60 -3.44
CA LYS A 176 2.57 -20.72 -3.35
C LYS A 176 2.64 -19.65 -4.45
N LEU A 177 1.76 -18.66 -4.37
CA LEU A 177 1.89 -17.44 -5.17
C LEU A 177 3.25 -16.78 -4.91
N GLY A 178 3.93 -16.29 -5.96
CA GLY A 178 5.28 -15.72 -5.81
C GLY A 178 5.36 -14.47 -4.94
N ARG A 179 4.45 -13.50 -5.13
CA ARG A 179 4.45 -12.26 -4.33
C ARG A 179 3.08 -11.60 -4.22
N ILE A 180 2.82 -10.97 -3.09
CA ILE A 180 1.75 -9.99 -2.91
C ILE A 180 2.35 -8.67 -2.43
N THR A 181 1.95 -7.54 -3.05
CA THR A 181 2.13 -6.21 -2.48
C THR A 181 0.77 -5.61 -2.13
N ALA A 182 0.55 -5.26 -0.87
CA ALA A 182 -0.65 -4.57 -0.40
C ALA A 182 -0.41 -3.07 -0.21
N LEU A 183 -1.14 -2.25 -0.96
CA LEU A 183 -1.03 -0.80 -0.97
C LEU A 183 -2.16 -0.21 -0.11
N ASP A 184 -1.84 0.11 1.15
CA ASP A 184 -2.73 0.61 2.21
C ASP A 184 -4.02 -0.22 2.31
N PRO A 185 -3.90 -1.52 2.70
CA PRO A 185 -5.03 -2.43 2.73
C PRO A 185 -6.14 -1.88 3.62
N ALA A 186 -7.39 -1.99 3.13
CA ALA A 186 -8.56 -1.53 3.87
C ALA A 186 -8.69 -2.27 5.21
N PRO A 187 -9.40 -1.78 6.21
CA PRO A 187 -9.55 -2.46 7.48
C PRO A 187 -10.61 -3.56 7.37
N LYS A 188 -10.23 -4.80 7.73
CA LYS A 188 -11.14 -5.96 7.75
C LYS A 188 -11.86 -6.16 9.08
N GLU A 189 -11.39 -5.51 10.16
CA GLU A 189 -11.94 -5.59 11.53
C GLU A 189 -13.34 -4.99 11.67
N PHE A 190 -13.82 -4.36 10.61
CA PHE A 190 -15.20 -3.95 10.40
C PHE A 190 -16.17 -5.11 10.26
N PHE A 191 -15.64 -6.31 10.04
CA PHE A 191 -16.40 -7.47 9.67
C PHE A 191 -15.97 -8.61 10.58
N GLU A 192 -16.93 -9.28 11.21
CA GLU A 192 -16.69 -10.53 11.95
C GLU A 192 -16.38 -11.65 10.95
N VAL A 193 -15.23 -11.56 10.31
CA VAL A 193 -14.79 -12.50 9.30
C VAL A 193 -13.93 -13.57 9.96
N GLU A 194 -14.13 -14.82 9.57
CA GLU A 194 -13.38 -15.96 10.10
C GLU A 194 -11.85 -15.76 9.93
N ASN A 195 -11.06 -16.40 10.81
CA ASN A 195 -9.61 -16.20 10.89
C ASN A 195 -8.86 -16.50 9.58
N ASN A 196 -9.41 -17.33 8.71
CA ASN A 196 -8.86 -17.79 7.42
C ASN A 196 -9.11 -16.83 6.25
N GLU A 197 -9.77 -15.69 6.45
CA GLU A 197 -10.09 -14.77 5.34
C GLU A 197 -9.21 -13.50 5.38
N LYS A 198 -8.13 -13.49 6.20
CA LYS A 198 -7.25 -12.32 6.39
C LYS A 198 -6.18 -12.30 5.30
N LEU A 199 -5.70 -11.11 4.96
CA LEU A 199 -4.44 -10.95 4.23
C LEU A 199 -3.31 -11.18 5.24
N ASP A 200 -2.46 -12.16 4.99
CA ASP A 200 -1.36 -12.51 5.90
C ASP A 200 -0.13 -13.09 5.15
N PRO A 201 1.02 -13.26 5.81
CA PRO A 201 2.24 -13.75 5.18
C PRO A 201 2.09 -15.09 4.44
N SER A 202 1.17 -15.96 4.86
CA SER A 202 0.99 -17.28 4.26
C SER A 202 0.36 -17.25 2.85
N ASP A 203 -0.21 -16.11 2.44
CA ASP A 203 -0.87 -15.97 1.13
C ASP A 203 0.12 -15.98 -0.06
N ALA A 204 1.42 -15.80 0.16
CA ALA A 204 2.45 -15.86 -0.89
C ALA A 204 3.84 -16.22 -0.33
N GLU A 205 4.78 -16.56 -1.22
CA GLU A 205 6.20 -16.73 -0.85
C GLU A 205 6.82 -15.45 -0.28
N PHE A 206 6.26 -14.29 -0.65
CA PHE A 206 6.63 -13.00 -0.07
C PHE A 206 5.43 -12.05 -0.11
N VAL A 207 5.14 -11.42 1.02
CA VAL A 207 4.06 -10.44 1.17
C VAL A 207 4.68 -9.18 1.73
N ASP A 208 4.53 -8.05 1.03
CA ASP A 208 4.93 -6.74 1.53
C ASP A 208 3.76 -5.76 1.51
N ALA A 209 3.70 -4.87 2.49
CA ALA A 209 2.62 -3.91 2.63
C ALA A 209 3.15 -2.49 2.83
N ILE A 210 2.43 -1.50 2.29
CA ILE A 210 2.73 -0.07 2.50
C ILE A 210 1.53 0.56 3.19
N HIS A 211 1.75 1.12 4.37
CA HIS A 211 0.72 1.71 5.21
C HIS A 211 0.88 3.23 5.29
N THR A 212 -0.22 3.95 5.05
CA THR A 212 -0.27 5.42 4.97
C THR A 212 -1.53 6.03 5.56
N GLY A 213 -2.57 5.24 5.84
CA GLY A 213 -3.94 5.70 6.07
C GLY A 213 -4.46 5.70 7.51
N PHE A 214 -3.63 5.80 8.56
CA PHE A 214 -4.10 5.85 9.96
C PHE A 214 -4.35 7.28 10.44
N SER A 215 -5.53 7.55 10.99
CA SER A 215 -5.89 8.91 11.43
C SER A 215 -5.01 9.41 12.60
N LEU A 216 -4.60 10.68 12.52
CA LEU A 216 -3.65 11.37 13.41
C LEU A 216 -4.13 11.53 14.87
N LEU A 217 -5.42 11.36 15.16
CA LEU A 217 -5.98 11.78 16.45
C LEU A 217 -6.75 10.71 17.24
N ASN A 218 -6.87 9.47 16.75
CA ASN A 218 -7.78 8.44 17.32
C ASN A 218 -9.26 8.88 17.42
N ILE A 219 -9.62 10.07 16.92
CA ILE A 219 -11.00 10.62 16.94
C ILE A 219 -11.70 10.39 15.60
N LEU A 220 -10.95 10.18 14.52
CA LEU A 220 -11.48 9.97 13.18
C LEU A 220 -11.20 8.54 12.69
N PRO A 221 -12.03 8.04 11.76
CA PRO A 221 -11.90 6.68 11.26
C PRO A 221 -10.65 6.51 10.42
N SER A 222 -9.89 5.44 10.65
CA SER A 222 -8.93 4.98 9.63
C SER A 222 -9.67 4.16 8.59
N ILE A 223 -9.31 4.36 7.32
CA ILE A 223 -9.77 3.53 6.20
C ILE A 223 -8.69 2.53 5.73
N ALA A 224 -7.66 2.34 6.56
CA ALA A 224 -6.60 1.34 6.37
C ALA A 224 -6.44 0.46 7.63
N VAL A 225 -5.87 -0.73 7.49
CA VAL A 225 -5.57 -1.65 8.59
C VAL A 225 -4.24 -1.28 9.27
N PRO A 226 -4.23 -0.91 10.57
CA PRO A 226 -3.01 -0.51 11.29
C PRO A 226 -2.07 -1.67 11.62
N GLN A 227 -2.58 -2.89 11.61
CA GLN A 227 -1.82 -4.09 11.89
C GLN A 227 -0.96 -4.48 10.70
N PRO A 228 0.24 -5.05 10.94
CA PRO A 228 1.03 -5.67 9.88
C PRO A 228 0.27 -6.85 9.27
N VAL A 229 0.42 -7.01 7.97
CA VAL A 229 -0.24 -8.05 7.16
C VAL A 229 0.73 -8.85 6.30
N GLY A 230 2.03 -8.52 6.33
CA GLY A 230 3.02 -9.11 5.46
C GLY A 230 4.22 -9.69 6.18
N HIS A 231 5.16 -10.17 5.38
CA HIS A 231 6.52 -10.42 5.82
C HIS A 231 7.22 -9.09 6.14
N LEU A 232 6.94 -8.06 5.34
CA LEU A 232 7.54 -6.74 5.46
C LEU A 232 6.49 -5.63 5.35
N ASP A 233 6.37 -4.81 6.38
CA ASP A 233 5.34 -3.77 6.48
C ASP A 233 5.99 -2.39 6.60
N PHE A 234 5.80 -1.56 5.59
CA PHE A 234 6.35 -0.21 5.50
C PHE A 234 5.35 0.83 6.00
N TYR A 235 5.63 1.46 7.13
CA TYR A 235 4.84 2.55 7.69
C TYR A 235 5.45 3.89 7.25
N VAL A 236 4.90 4.45 6.17
CA VAL A 236 5.40 5.70 5.59
C VAL A 236 4.81 6.87 6.35
N ASN A 237 5.66 7.80 6.79
CA ASN A 237 5.33 8.86 7.75
C ASN A 237 4.59 8.29 8.97
N GLU A 238 5.12 7.19 9.53
CA GLU A 238 4.54 6.48 10.68
C GLU A 238 3.19 5.81 10.40
N GLY A 239 2.77 5.76 9.12
CA GLY A 239 1.46 5.27 8.71
C GLY A 239 0.33 6.27 8.96
N HIS A 240 0.64 7.49 9.42
CA HIS A 240 -0.32 8.51 9.77
C HIS A 240 -0.46 9.58 8.68
N TYR A 241 -0.61 10.83 9.09
CA TYR A 241 -0.63 12.01 8.24
C TYR A 241 0.49 11.97 7.19
N GLN A 242 0.09 11.89 5.93
CA GLN A 242 1.03 11.91 4.82
C GLN A 242 1.39 13.35 4.48
N THR A 243 2.70 13.64 4.44
CA THR A 243 3.19 14.97 4.10
C THR A 243 2.60 15.44 2.76
N GLY A 244 2.03 16.64 2.73
CA GLY A 244 1.39 17.20 1.53
C GLY A 244 -0.08 16.85 1.33
N CYS A 245 -0.67 16.00 2.18
CA CYS A 245 -2.12 15.79 2.24
C CYS A 245 -2.72 16.74 3.28
N TYR A 246 -3.18 17.92 2.86
CA TYR A 246 -3.70 18.93 3.80
C TYR A 246 -5.23 18.86 3.91
N LEU A 247 -5.76 19.16 5.10
CA LEU A 247 -7.18 19.48 5.28
C LEU A 247 -7.55 20.68 4.41
N SER A 248 -8.56 20.52 3.57
CA SER A 248 -9.07 21.63 2.76
C SER A 248 -10.32 22.21 3.39
N LEU A 249 -10.18 23.38 4.02
CA LEU A 249 -11.31 24.13 4.61
C LEU A 249 -12.26 24.73 3.56
N THR A 250 -12.02 24.49 2.27
CA THR A 250 -12.83 25.01 1.16
C THR A 250 -14.30 24.59 1.26
N SER A 251 -14.58 23.38 1.76
CA SER A 251 -15.95 22.90 1.94
C SER A 251 -16.69 23.70 3.01
N LEU A 252 -16.05 24.01 4.14
CA LEU A 252 -16.62 24.87 5.20
C LEU A 252 -16.91 26.31 4.76
N LEU A 253 -16.36 26.74 3.62
CA LEU A 253 -16.60 28.07 3.04
C LEU A 253 -17.74 28.06 2.02
N ASN A 254 -18.36 26.90 1.74
CA ASN A 254 -19.45 26.77 0.78
C ASN A 254 -20.81 26.96 1.49
N PRO A 255 -21.49 28.11 1.33
CA PRO A 255 -22.71 28.42 2.09
C PRO A 255 -23.94 27.57 1.70
N THR A 256 -23.82 26.70 0.69
CA THR A 256 -24.91 25.84 0.21
C THR A 256 -24.96 24.46 0.85
N ASN A 257 -23.89 24.07 1.53
CA ASN A 257 -23.76 22.75 2.13
C ASN A 257 -24.21 22.80 3.59
N ASN A 258 -24.67 21.66 4.12
CA ASN A 258 -24.94 21.55 5.55
C ASN A 258 -23.64 21.26 6.31
N LEU A 259 -23.61 21.62 7.60
CA LEU A 259 -22.42 21.51 8.45
C LEU A 259 -21.88 20.07 8.55
N GLU A 260 -22.75 19.06 8.43
CA GLU A 260 -22.35 17.65 8.47
C GLU A 260 -21.65 17.21 7.16
N GLU A 261 -22.18 17.58 6.00
CA GLU A 261 -21.57 17.36 4.69
C GLU A 261 -20.22 18.07 4.57
N ASP A 262 -20.10 19.29 5.08
CA ASP A 262 -18.83 20.03 5.04
C ASP A 262 -17.74 19.40 5.90
N LEU A 263 -18.10 18.81 7.04
CA LEU A 263 -17.16 18.07 7.89
C LEU A 263 -16.74 16.75 7.24
N ILE A 264 -17.63 16.10 6.50
CA ILE A 264 -17.32 14.87 5.74
C ILE A 264 -16.40 15.19 4.56
N ASP A 265 -16.67 16.23 3.77
CA ASP A 265 -15.86 16.62 2.63
C ASP A 265 -14.47 17.15 3.04
N LEU A 266 -14.41 17.91 4.13
CA LEU A 266 -13.17 18.41 4.72
C LEU A 266 -12.18 17.28 5.01
N VAL A 267 -12.70 16.19 5.61
CA VAL A 267 -11.90 15.04 6.06
C VAL A 267 -11.67 14.05 4.91
N SER A 268 -12.63 13.92 3.99
CA SER A 268 -12.54 13.02 2.82
C SER A 268 -11.34 13.34 1.94
N ASN A 269 -10.97 14.61 1.80
CA ASN A 269 -9.80 15.01 1.00
C ASN A 269 -8.47 14.54 1.61
N GLU A 270 -8.28 14.71 2.92
CA GLU A 270 -7.06 14.26 3.60
C GLU A 270 -6.97 12.73 3.61
N VAL A 271 -8.07 12.07 4.01
CA VAL A 271 -8.16 10.61 4.10
C VAL A 271 -7.96 9.96 2.74
N THR A 272 -8.60 10.49 1.68
CA THR A 272 -8.42 9.98 0.31
C THR A 272 -6.99 10.25 -0.19
N CYS A 273 -6.42 11.43 0.09
CA CYS A 273 -5.05 11.73 -0.30
C CYS A 273 -4.06 10.75 0.35
N GLY A 274 -4.17 10.56 1.67
CA GLY A 274 -3.34 9.62 2.42
C GLY A 274 -3.47 8.20 1.89
N HIS A 275 -4.70 7.74 1.68
CA HIS A 275 -4.99 6.40 1.18
C HIS A 275 -4.54 6.13 -0.26
N LEU A 276 -4.40 7.17 -1.09
CA LEU A 276 -3.86 7.05 -2.46
C LEU A 276 -2.33 7.19 -2.52
N ARG A 277 -1.67 7.69 -1.46
CA ARG A 277 -0.21 7.85 -1.43
C ARG A 277 0.61 6.58 -1.73
N PRO A 278 0.28 5.38 -1.25
CA PRO A 278 1.08 4.19 -1.50
C PRO A 278 1.22 3.88 -2.98
N ILE A 279 0.17 4.15 -3.78
CA ILE A 279 0.22 4.02 -5.24
C ILE A 279 1.33 4.93 -5.79
N THR A 280 1.32 6.19 -5.37
CA THR A 280 2.35 7.16 -5.80
C THR A 280 3.74 6.79 -5.32
N TYR A 281 3.90 6.31 -4.09
CA TYR A 281 5.19 5.87 -3.57
C TYR A 281 5.71 4.64 -4.30
N TYR A 282 4.84 3.67 -4.59
CA TYR A 282 5.21 2.47 -5.33
C TYR A 282 5.62 2.80 -6.77
N ILE A 283 4.85 3.62 -7.48
CA ILE A 283 5.22 4.10 -8.83
C ILE A 283 6.54 4.88 -8.79
N GLU A 284 6.70 5.80 -7.83
CA GLU A 284 7.95 6.57 -7.75
C GLU A 284 9.16 5.69 -7.43
N SER A 285 9.00 4.64 -6.60
CA SER A 285 10.08 3.69 -6.31
C SER A 285 10.54 2.89 -7.54
N ILE A 286 9.66 2.70 -8.53
CA ILE A 286 10.01 2.14 -9.82
C ILE A 286 10.86 3.13 -10.63
N LEU A 287 10.40 4.39 -10.71
CA LEU A 287 11.00 5.42 -11.55
C LEU A 287 12.29 6.00 -10.97
N ASN A 288 12.43 5.96 -9.64
CA ASN A 288 13.56 6.49 -8.88
C ASN A 288 14.15 5.38 -7.97
N PRO A 289 14.93 4.43 -8.54
CA PRO A 289 15.48 3.30 -7.79
C PRO A 289 16.50 3.67 -6.71
N SER A 290 16.90 4.95 -6.65
CA SER A 290 17.72 5.53 -5.57
C SER A 290 16.95 5.70 -4.24
N CYS A 291 15.64 5.44 -4.22
CA CYS A 291 14.82 5.52 -3.01
C CYS A 291 14.96 4.33 -2.10
N GLN A 292 15.78 4.49 -1.07
CA GLN A 292 16.03 3.49 -0.06
C GLN A 292 15.24 3.82 1.21
N ALA A 293 14.55 2.82 1.73
CA ALA A 293 13.97 2.85 3.05
C ALA A 293 15.00 2.27 4.04
N SER A 294 15.18 2.91 5.19
CA SER A 294 16.14 2.42 6.19
C SER A 294 15.54 2.56 7.57
N VAL A 295 15.76 1.55 8.40
CA VAL A 295 15.36 1.57 9.82
C VAL A 295 16.28 2.56 10.55
N PRO A 296 15.75 3.53 11.32
CA PRO A 296 16.58 4.28 12.24
C PRO A 296 17.16 3.30 13.28
N PRO A 297 18.47 3.35 13.57
CA PRO A 297 19.11 2.34 14.41
C PRO A 297 18.52 2.39 15.83
N VAL A 298 17.80 1.34 16.22
CA VAL A 298 17.41 1.14 17.61
C VAL A 298 18.48 0.28 18.28
N GLY A 299 19.42 0.93 18.96
CA GLY A 299 20.15 0.38 20.11
C GLY A 299 21.16 -0.74 19.90
N LEU A 300 21.18 -1.52 18.82
CA LEU A 300 22.17 -2.57 18.57
C LEU A 300 22.34 -2.84 17.06
N THR A 301 23.56 -3.25 16.69
CA THR A 301 24.01 -3.59 15.33
C THR A 301 23.17 -4.68 14.68
N VAL A 302 22.21 -4.31 13.81
CA VAL A 302 21.96 -4.85 12.47
C VAL A 302 21.16 -3.79 11.68
N GLN A 303 21.71 -3.32 10.56
CA GLN A 303 21.07 -2.39 9.64
C GLN A 303 20.09 -3.19 8.78
N ILE A 304 18.86 -3.41 9.26
CA ILE A 304 17.81 -4.00 8.43
C ILE A 304 17.42 -2.96 7.37
N VAL A 305 17.84 -3.20 6.13
CA VAL A 305 17.48 -2.37 4.98
C VAL A 305 16.41 -3.12 4.19
N GLY A 306 15.20 -2.56 4.17
CA GLY A 306 14.15 -2.95 3.23
C GLY A 306 13.99 -1.85 2.21
N LEU A 307 13.73 -2.18 0.95
CA LEU A 307 13.56 -1.18 -0.11
C LEU A 307 12.09 -1.13 -0.49
N LEU A 308 11.48 0.05 -0.45
CA LEU A 308 10.07 0.19 -0.77
C LEU A 308 9.82 -0.15 -2.25
N GLY A 309 8.68 -0.79 -2.53
CA GLY A 309 8.22 -1.06 -3.88
C GLY A 309 8.81 -2.34 -4.51
N PRO A 310 9.14 -2.35 -5.82
CA PRO A 310 9.58 -3.57 -6.49
C PRO A 310 10.78 -4.26 -5.82
N ARG A 311 11.66 -3.48 -5.19
CA ARG A 311 12.89 -3.96 -4.55
C ARG A 311 12.67 -4.52 -3.14
N ALA A 312 11.47 -4.49 -2.59
CA ALA A 312 11.19 -5.08 -1.26
C ALA A 312 11.52 -6.58 -1.22
N ILE A 313 11.45 -7.25 -2.37
CA ILE A 313 11.82 -8.66 -2.53
C ILE A 313 13.31 -8.95 -2.25
N GLU A 314 14.17 -7.92 -2.26
CA GLU A 314 15.59 -8.01 -1.90
C GLU A 314 15.80 -8.17 -0.39
N TYR A 315 14.75 -8.05 0.42
CA TYR A 315 14.80 -8.33 1.85
C TYR A 315 15.25 -9.78 2.09
N THR A 316 16.37 -9.92 2.81
CA THR A 316 17.10 -11.19 2.89
C THR A 316 16.50 -12.18 3.87
N ASP A 317 15.79 -11.71 4.90
CA ASP A 317 15.25 -12.56 5.97
C ASP A 317 13.74 -12.77 5.81
N LYS A 318 13.35 -13.49 4.75
CA LYS A 318 11.95 -13.84 4.46
C LYS A 318 11.36 -14.86 5.43
N SER A 319 12.14 -15.37 6.39
CA SER A 319 11.64 -16.24 7.45
C SER A 319 10.88 -15.47 8.54
N ARG A 320 11.06 -14.15 8.58
CA ARG A 320 10.39 -13.27 9.52
C ARG A 320 9.07 -12.77 8.94
N GLU A 321 8.08 -12.77 9.81
CA GLU A 321 6.76 -12.23 9.55
C GLU A 321 6.57 -10.95 10.36
N ASN A 322 5.70 -10.06 9.86
CA ASN A 322 5.31 -8.81 10.52
C ASN A 322 6.52 -7.91 10.85
N VAL A 323 7.50 -7.84 9.93
CA VAL A 323 8.67 -6.96 10.09
C VAL A 323 8.28 -5.52 9.74
N VAL A 324 8.18 -4.70 10.78
CA VAL A 324 7.81 -3.29 10.64
C VAL A 324 9.01 -2.42 10.31
N LEU A 325 8.92 -1.64 9.22
CA LEU A 325 9.89 -0.64 8.79
C LEU A 325 9.24 0.74 8.70
N PHE A 326 9.92 1.78 9.20
CA PHE A 326 9.44 3.16 9.11
C PHE A 326 10.21 3.94 8.05
N ILE A 327 9.51 4.77 7.28
CA ILE A 327 10.09 5.62 6.23
C ILE A 327 9.50 7.01 6.39
N LYS A 328 10.30 8.07 6.24
CA LYS A 328 9.74 9.43 6.04
C LYS A 328 9.78 9.79 4.56
N THR A 329 8.87 10.65 4.13
CA THR A 329 8.84 11.18 2.76
C THR A 329 8.62 12.69 2.73
N ALA A 330 9.04 13.32 1.64
CA ALA A 330 8.77 14.72 1.35
C ALA A 330 7.28 14.96 1.02
N ALA A 331 6.85 16.22 0.98
CA ALA A 331 5.46 16.58 0.69
C ALA A 331 5.05 16.37 -0.78
N LYS A 332 6.02 16.41 -1.70
CA LYS A 332 5.84 16.39 -3.15
C LYS A 332 6.93 15.53 -3.79
N SER A 333 6.66 15.03 -4.99
CA SER A 333 7.63 14.27 -5.78
C SER A 333 8.87 15.13 -6.10
N PRO A 334 10.10 14.60 -6.00
CA PRO A 334 10.42 13.26 -5.47
C PRO A 334 10.13 13.16 -3.96
N PHE A 335 9.29 12.19 -3.57
CA PHE A 335 8.89 11.89 -2.19
C PHE A 335 10.02 11.29 -1.38
N CYS A 336 10.91 10.59 -2.06
CA CYS A 336 12.18 10.12 -1.56
C CYS A 336 12.96 11.12 -0.69
N VAL A 337 13.36 10.73 0.52
CA VAL A 337 14.28 11.53 1.35
C VAL A 337 15.40 10.65 1.90
N GLN A 338 16.57 11.27 2.12
CA GLN A 338 17.70 10.62 2.77
C GLN A 338 17.76 11.02 4.24
N HIS A 339 17.93 10.03 5.11
CA HIS A 339 18.06 10.24 6.55
C HIS A 339 19.54 10.39 6.92
N TYR A 340 19.87 11.51 7.56
CA TYR A 340 21.22 11.79 8.06
C TYR A 340 21.21 11.90 9.58
N VAL A 341 22.16 11.25 10.25
CA VAL A 341 22.45 11.48 11.67
C VAL A 341 23.60 12.47 11.73
N VAL A 342 23.31 13.70 12.16
CA VAL A 342 24.33 14.75 12.33
C VAL A 342 24.65 14.90 13.81
N SER A 343 25.92 14.71 14.17
CA SER A 343 26.43 15.01 15.51
C SER A 343 27.15 16.35 15.50
N ILE A 344 26.65 17.32 16.27
CA ILE A 344 27.25 18.65 16.36
C ILE A 344 27.90 18.78 17.74
N SER A 345 29.22 18.96 17.77
CA SER A 345 29.96 19.32 18.98
C SER A 345 30.16 20.83 18.99
N THR A 346 29.66 21.51 20.03
CA THR A 346 29.89 22.93 20.25
C THR A 346 31.01 23.12 21.27
N GLY A 347 31.89 24.09 21.02
CA GLY A 347 32.92 24.55 21.95
C GLY A 347 32.71 26.02 22.29
N ILE A 348 32.97 26.41 23.54
CA ILE A 348 32.99 27.82 23.95
C ILE A 348 34.42 28.33 23.76
N ILE A 349 34.58 29.36 22.94
CA ILE A 349 35.83 30.15 22.92
C ILE A 349 35.66 31.23 23.99
N VAL A 350 36.27 31.04 25.15
CA VAL A 350 36.40 32.12 26.15
C VAL A 350 37.55 33.01 25.67
N GLN A 351 37.23 34.21 25.19
CA GLN A 351 38.25 35.26 25.07
C GLN A 351 38.51 35.80 26.48
N ASP A 352 39.66 35.45 27.06
CA ASP A 352 40.15 36.12 28.26
C ASP A 352 40.54 37.56 27.89
N GLU A 353 39.60 38.50 28.05
CA GLU A 353 39.99 39.90 28.22
C GLU A 353 40.71 40.02 29.57
N SER A 354 42.04 40.06 29.52
CA SER A 354 42.87 40.37 30.69
C SER A 354 42.46 41.75 31.23
N PRO A 355 42.23 41.92 32.54
CA PRO A 355 41.91 43.23 33.09
C PRO A 355 43.13 44.14 32.91
N SER A 356 42.95 45.21 32.16
CA SER A 356 43.96 46.26 31.99
C SER A 356 44.30 46.84 33.37
N GLY A 357 45.58 46.69 33.75
CA GLY A 357 46.15 47.17 35.00
C GLY A 357 45.86 48.65 35.20
N GLY A 358 45.47 49.00 36.43
CA GLY A 358 45.01 50.32 36.79
C GLY A 358 46.09 51.38 37.02
N SER A 359 45.61 52.56 37.41
CA SER A 359 46.33 53.51 38.24
C SER A 359 45.32 54.26 39.11
N TYR A 360 45.37 54.09 40.43
CA TYR A 360 44.78 55.02 41.38
C TYR A 360 45.90 55.93 41.88
N ASN A 361 45.74 57.24 41.70
CA ASN A 361 46.62 58.25 42.30
C ASN A 361 46.10 58.62 43.69
N PHE A 362 47.00 58.67 44.67
CA PHE A 362 46.76 59.19 46.02
C PHE A 362 46.68 60.72 46.03
#